data_AF-A0A953UIJ4-F1
#
_entry.id   AF-A0A953UIJ4-F1
#
_cell.length_a   1.000
_cell.length_b   1.000
_cell.length_c   1.000
_cell.angle_alpha   90.00
_cell.angle_beta   90.00
_cell.angle_gamma   90.00
#
_symmetry.space_group_name_H-M   'P 1'
#
loop_
_entity.id
_entity.type
_entity.pdbx_description
1 polymer ?
#
loop_
_entity_poly.entity_id
_entity_poly.type
_entity_poly.pdbx_seq_one_letter_code
_entity_poly.pdbx_strand_id
1 'polypeptide(L)'
;MANFVDSQGNRISGQSVSVRVGESLELGLWGPSDFQGQPLTIDVSDPTGQRCIDIASIFSTTDRNNTHFFRVRGLREGTGRIDATTRAFQVWDTVSLTVGDGTSQIQELVRALDDGTLHINRGDANVIRAVANGSATLGIDDLIVQLLNNLLMFGDVDVMSMLRRGQSQHGVVVGSRVICKAVDIQGYRGIPVRLRPRETVINLIAEILQRFPAGQFDLGFPRPVGGATGFHPADDVFFSVPDQATAQQCWDGTISRPLSAMLQPARDRISMAMGLSPGTFNVMYPDGLNHLHVSVTKYPRRVTT
;
A
#
# COMPACT_ATOMS: atom_id res chain seq x y z
N MET A 1 -25.66 -27.31 12.43
CA MET A 1 -24.63 -26.77 13.34
C MET A 1 -23.70 -25.91 12.51
N ALA A 2 -23.12 -24.84 13.07
CA ALA A 2 -22.22 -23.97 12.31
C ALA A 2 -21.06 -24.77 11.71
N ASN A 3 -20.63 -24.42 10.49
CA ASN A 3 -19.51 -25.09 9.85
C ASN A 3 -18.77 -24.16 8.88
N PHE A 4 -17.46 -24.34 8.75
CA PHE A 4 -16.69 -23.63 7.73
C PHE A 4 -17.05 -24.10 6.32
N VAL A 5 -17.10 -23.14 5.39
CA VAL A 5 -17.34 -23.33 3.96
C VAL A 5 -16.32 -22.58 3.10
N ASP A 6 -16.08 -23.05 1.88
CA ASP A 6 -15.33 -22.30 0.87
C ASP A 6 -16.18 -21.15 0.25
N SER A 7 -15.60 -20.41 -0.69
CA SER A 7 -16.28 -19.30 -1.39
C SER A 7 -17.48 -19.73 -2.25
N GLN A 8 -17.60 -21.04 -2.55
CA GLN A 8 -18.73 -21.62 -3.28
C GLN A 8 -19.79 -22.18 -2.34
N GLY A 9 -19.56 -22.19 -1.02
CA GLY A 9 -20.47 -22.73 -0.02
C GLY A 9 -20.29 -24.22 0.27
N ASN A 10 -19.23 -24.86 -0.25
CA ASN A 10 -18.94 -26.25 0.07
C ASN A 10 -18.31 -26.35 1.46
N ARG A 11 -18.71 -27.36 2.25
CA ARG A 11 -18.19 -27.55 3.61
C ARG A 11 -16.70 -27.94 3.60
N ILE A 12 -15.90 -27.23 4.40
CA ILE A 12 -14.45 -27.45 4.56
C ILE A 12 -13.99 -27.69 6.01
N SER A 13 -14.92 -27.83 6.97
CA SER A 13 -14.61 -28.17 8.37
C SER A 13 -13.61 -29.33 8.47
N GLY A 14 -12.56 -29.15 9.28
CA GLY A 14 -11.51 -30.15 9.51
C GLY A 14 -10.55 -30.36 8.34
N GLN A 15 -10.72 -29.65 7.23
CA GLN A 15 -9.80 -29.72 6.09
C GLN A 15 -8.60 -28.78 6.29
N SER A 16 -7.61 -28.91 5.40
CA SER A 16 -6.49 -27.98 5.30
C SER A 16 -6.72 -27.00 4.16
N VAL A 17 -6.52 -25.72 4.46
CA VAL A 17 -6.45 -24.66 3.47
C VAL A 17 -5.04 -24.09 3.42
N SER A 18 -4.67 -23.55 2.27
CA SER A 18 -3.36 -22.91 2.10
C SER A 18 -3.52 -21.52 1.50
N VAL A 19 -2.65 -20.63 1.94
CA VAL A 19 -2.47 -19.27 1.41
C VAL A 19 -0.98 -18.99 1.42
N ARG A 20 -0.47 -18.12 0.55
CA ARG A 20 0.93 -17.66 0.66
C ARG A 20 1.02 -16.42 1.52
N VAL A 21 2.21 -16.11 2.03
CA VAL A 21 2.48 -14.78 2.60
C VAL A 21 2.10 -13.71 1.57
N GLY A 22 1.30 -12.73 1.98
CA GLY A 22 0.81 -11.64 1.15
C GLY A 22 -0.53 -11.91 0.45
N GLU A 23 -0.85 -13.17 0.18
CA GLU A 23 -2.12 -13.59 -0.44
C GLU A 23 -3.28 -13.63 0.55
N SER A 24 -4.51 -13.60 0.04
CA SER A 24 -5.74 -13.75 0.82
C SER A 24 -6.60 -14.89 0.29
N LEU A 25 -7.24 -15.62 1.20
CA LEU A 25 -8.23 -16.65 0.92
C LEU A 25 -9.58 -16.21 1.52
N GLU A 26 -10.66 -16.32 0.75
CA GLU A 26 -12.01 -16.08 1.27
C GLU A 26 -12.64 -17.39 1.73
N LEU A 27 -13.16 -17.37 2.96
CA LEU A 27 -13.83 -18.48 3.62
C LEU A 27 -15.13 -18.00 4.25
N GLY A 28 -16.07 -18.91 4.50
CA GLY A 28 -17.33 -18.61 5.18
C GLY A 28 -17.55 -19.44 6.43
N LEU A 29 -18.31 -18.91 7.39
CA LEU A 29 -18.91 -19.68 8.47
C LEU A 29 -20.43 -19.73 8.24
N TRP A 30 -20.93 -20.90 7.82
CA TRP A 30 -22.37 -21.12 7.66
C TRP A 30 -23.02 -21.28 9.04
N GLY A 31 -24.15 -20.63 9.26
CA GLY A 31 -24.87 -20.61 10.53
C GLY A 31 -24.03 -20.04 11.68
N PRO A 32 -23.62 -18.75 11.64
CA PRO A 32 -22.55 -18.18 12.45
C PRO A 32 -22.86 -17.99 13.96
N SER A 33 -23.86 -18.70 14.48
CA SER A 33 -24.29 -18.63 15.88
C SER A 33 -24.21 -19.99 16.57
N ASP A 34 -23.97 -19.98 17.88
CA ASP A 34 -24.00 -21.16 18.73
C ASP A 34 -25.45 -21.65 19.03
N PHE A 35 -25.58 -22.71 19.83
CA PHE A 35 -26.89 -23.28 20.19
C PHE A 35 -27.77 -22.35 21.04
N GLN A 36 -27.21 -21.28 21.61
CA GLN A 36 -27.93 -20.24 22.34
C GLN A 36 -28.22 -19.01 21.47
N GLY A 37 -27.90 -19.07 20.17
CA GLY A 37 -28.05 -17.97 19.22
C GLY A 37 -26.99 -16.88 19.35
N GLN A 38 -25.92 -17.07 20.15
CA GLN A 38 -24.85 -16.09 20.27
C GLN A 38 -23.88 -16.20 19.10
N PRO A 39 -23.33 -15.07 18.59
CA PRO A 39 -22.41 -15.10 17.47
C PRO A 39 -21.10 -15.80 17.86
N LEU A 40 -20.57 -16.60 16.94
CA LEU A 40 -19.25 -17.21 17.04
C LEU A 40 -18.17 -16.21 16.61
N THR A 41 -17.04 -16.24 17.30
CA THR A 41 -15.85 -15.45 16.97
C THR A 41 -14.91 -16.29 16.11
N ILE A 42 -14.34 -15.71 15.05
CA ILE A 42 -13.34 -16.37 14.21
C ILE A 42 -11.96 -15.80 14.51
N ASP A 43 -11.01 -16.67 14.80
CA ASP A 43 -9.63 -16.30 15.09
C ASP A 43 -8.61 -17.29 14.49
N VAL A 44 -7.37 -16.82 14.33
CA VAL A 44 -6.23 -17.67 13.99
C VAL A 44 -5.51 -18.09 15.26
N SER A 45 -5.31 -19.38 15.44
CA SER A 45 -4.62 -19.99 16.58
C SER A 45 -3.45 -20.85 16.11
N ASP A 46 -2.45 -21.06 16.96
CA ASP A 46 -1.45 -22.12 16.77
C ASP A 46 -2.03 -23.51 17.09
N PRO A 47 -1.27 -24.60 16.85
CA PRO A 47 -1.72 -25.95 17.22
C PRO A 47 -2.01 -26.12 18.72
N THR A 48 -1.47 -25.27 19.60
CA THR A 48 -1.71 -25.30 21.05
C THR A 48 -2.97 -24.53 21.47
N GLY A 49 -3.61 -23.82 20.54
CA GLY A 49 -4.81 -23.02 20.78
C GLY A 49 -4.53 -21.60 21.26
N GLN A 50 -3.29 -21.13 21.22
CA GLN A 50 -2.98 -19.72 21.46
C GLN A 50 -3.22 -18.90 20.20
N ARG A 51 -3.77 -17.70 20.35
CA ARG A 51 -4.06 -16.81 19.20
C ARG A 51 -2.75 -16.36 18.53
N CYS A 52 -2.63 -16.60 17.23
CA CYS A 52 -1.43 -16.31 16.43
C CYS A 52 -1.74 -15.37 15.28
N ILE A 53 -1.92 -14.11 15.64
CA ILE A 53 -2.18 -13.00 14.71
C ILE A 53 -0.97 -12.64 13.83
N ASP A 54 0.19 -13.21 14.10
CA ASP A 54 1.42 -13.01 13.34
C ASP A 54 1.55 -13.94 12.12
N ILE A 55 0.80 -15.06 12.10
CA ILE A 55 0.75 -16.00 10.97
C ILE A 55 -0.25 -15.52 9.91
N ALA A 56 -1.44 -15.12 10.33
CA ALA A 56 -2.48 -14.62 9.44
C ALA A 56 -3.44 -13.65 10.14
N SER A 57 -3.99 -12.72 9.37
CA SER A 57 -5.04 -11.80 9.82
C SER A 57 -6.40 -12.16 9.20
N ILE A 58 -7.47 -11.95 9.94
CA ILE A 58 -8.85 -12.19 9.50
C ILE A 58 -9.61 -10.87 9.40
N PHE A 59 -10.29 -10.68 8.27
CA PHE A 59 -11.15 -9.51 8.02
C PHE A 59 -12.55 -9.98 7.66
N SER A 60 -13.56 -9.51 8.39
CA SER A 60 -14.95 -9.72 8.01
C SER A 60 -15.25 -9.00 6.69
N THR A 61 -16.04 -9.63 5.81
CA THR A 61 -16.33 -9.08 4.47
C THR A 61 -17.83 -8.87 4.25
N THR A 62 -18.61 -9.94 4.16
CA THR A 62 -20.01 -9.89 3.73
C THR A 62 -20.79 -11.07 4.29
N ASP A 63 -22.07 -10.84 4.57
CA ASP A 63 -23.03 -11.90 4.89
C ASP A 63 -23.85 -12.29 3.66
N ARG A 64 -23.97 -13.60 3.36
CA ARG A 64 -24.81 -14.11 2.26
C ARG A 64 -25.36 -15.48 2.61
N ASN A 65 -26.63 -15.73 2.33
CA ASN A 65 -27.26 -17.06 2.45
C ASN A 65 -26.96 -17.77 3.79
N ASN A 66 -27.13 -17.05 4.92
CA ASN A 66 -26.83 -17.54 6.27
C ASN A 66 -25.35 -17.92 6.50
N THR A 67 -24.44 -17.32 5.75
CA THR A 67 -22.98 -17.52 5.85
C THR A 67 -22.31 -16.18 6.09
N HIS A 68 -21.44 -16.12 7.10
CA HIS A 68 -20.58 -14.98 7.34
C HIS A 68 -19.24 -15.20 6.63
N PHE A 69 -18.95 -14.44 5.58
CA PHE A 69 -17.69 -14.54 4.84
C PHE A 69 -16.60 -13.64 5.43
N PHE A 70 -15.39 -14.15 5.45
CA PHE A 70 -14.20 -13.46 5.91
C PHE A 70 -13.01 -13.78 5.01
N ARG A 71 -12.06 -12.84 4.97
CA ARG A 71 -10.79 -12.99 4.25
C ARG A 71 -9.68 -13.29 5.25
N VAL A 72 -8.95 -14.37 5.01
CA VAL A 72 -7.76 -14.78 5.75
C VAL A 72 -6.54 -14.41 4.92
N ARG A 73 -5.68 -13.54 5.43
CA ARG A 73 -4.44 -13.13 4.75
C ARG A 73 -3.22 -13.72 5.42
N GLY A 74 -2.36 -14.37 4.65
CA GLY A 74 -1.06 -14.85 5.15
C GLY A 74 -0.11 -13.69 5.44
N LEU A 75 0.44 -13.64 6.66
CA LEU A 75 1.38 -12.60 7.11
C LEU A 75 2.80 -13.13 7.26
N ARG A 76 2.95 -14.37 7.74
CA ARG A 76 4.22 -15.03 7.95
C ARG A 76 4.10 -16.51 7.64
N GLU A 77 5.15 -17.07 7.05
CA GLU A 77 5.23 -18.52 6.80
C GLU A 77 5.03 -19.29 8.10
N GLY A 78 4.22 -20.35 8.02
CA GLY A 78 3.91 -21.17 9.18
C GLY A 78 2.60 -21.93 9.04
N THR A 79 2.26 -22.66 10.08
CA THR A 79 1.01 -23.42 10.17
C THR A 79 0.21 -22.96 11.38
N GLY A 80 -1.10 -22.83 11.20
CA GLY A 80 -2.03 -22.50 12.26
C GLY A 80 -3.37 -23.18 12.05
N ARG A 81 -4.38 -22.71 12.78
CA ARG A 81 -5.78 -23.10 12.61
C ARG A 81 -6.65 -21.86 12.60
N ILE A 82 -7.73 -21.91 11.85
CA ILE A 82 -8.82 -20.94 11.90
C ILE A 82 -9.90 -21.59 12.76
N ASP A 83 -10.12 -21.04 13.94
CA ASP A 83 -11.05 -21.58 14.92
C ASP A 83 -12.29 -20.69 15.00
N ALA A 84 -13.48 -21.30 14.91
CA ALA A 84 -14.73 -20.67 15.31
C ALA A 84 -14.92 -20.95 16.80
N THR A 85 -15.08 -19.92 17.62
CA THR A 85 -15.13 -20.06 19.08
C THR A 85 -16.38 -19.41 19.67
N THR A 86 -16.89 -20.00 20.75
CA THR A 86 -17.97 -19.39 21.55
C THR A 86 -17.42 -18.26 22.42
N ARG A 87 -18.31 -17.48 23.04
CA ARG A 87 -17.91 -16.48 24.05
C ARG A 87 -17.18 -17.05 25.26
N ALA A 88 -17.36 -18.35 25.52
CA ALA A 88 -16.65 -19.08 26.57
C ALA A 88 -15.31 -19.68 26.07
N PHE A 89 -14.84 -19.26 24.89
CA PHE A 89 -13.61 -19.73 24.24
C PHE A 89 -13.58 -21.23 23.92
N GLN A 90 -14.76 -21.87 23.82
CA GLN A 90 -14.83 -23.26 23.36
C GLN A 90 -14.77 -23.27 21.84
N VAL A 91 -13.88 -24.09 21.29
CA VAL A 91 -13.77 -24.30 19.84
C VAL A 91 -15.01 -25.06 19.35
N TRP A 92 -15.72 -24.43 18.43
CA TRP A 92 -16.93 -24.95 17.79
C TRP A 92 -16.61 -25.73 16.52
N ASP A 93 -15.79 -25.16 15.64
CA ASP A 93 -15.30 -25.78 14.41
C ASP A 93 -13.91 -25.25 14.09
N THR A 94 -13.16 -25.98 13.26
CA THR A 94 -11.77 -25.63 12.93
C THR A 94 -11.43 -25.96 11.47
N VAL A 95 -10.51 -25.18 10.89
CA VAL A 95 -9.85 -25.45 9.61
C VAL A 95 -8.35 -25.30 9.82
N SER A 96 -7.56 -26.25 9.32
CA SER A 96 -6.09 -26.13 9.38
C SER A 96 -5.61 -25.13 8.33
N LEU A 97 -4.73 -24.20 8.71
CA LEU A 97 -4.17 -23.18 7.84
C LEU A 97 -2.67 -23.44 7.61
N THR A 98 -2.25 -23.51 6.36
CA THR A 98 -0.82 -23.44 5.99
C THR A 98 -0.56 -22.13 5.27
N VAL A 99 0.31 -21.30 5.84
CA VAL A 99 0.88 -20.13 5.17
C VAL A 99 2.19 -20.54 4.52
N GLY A 100 2.14 -20.78 3.22
CA GLY A 100 3.30 -21.17 2.41
C GLY A 100 4.24 -20.00 2.12
N ASP A 101 5.35 -20.32 1.45
CA ASP A 101 6.32 -19.34 1.00
C ASP A 101 5.65 -18.25 0.14
N GLY A 102 5.99 -17.00 0.45
CA GLY A 102 5.43 -15.86 -0.24
C GLY A 102 5.78 -15.91 -1.73
N THR A 103 4.80 -15.57 -2.57
CA THR A 103 5.14 -15.04 -3.89
C THR A 103 6.01 -13.80 -3.63
N SER A 104 7.23 -13.71 -4.16
CA SER A 104 8.11 -12.57 -3.87
C SER A 104 7.37 -11.25 -4.12
N GLN A 105 7.57 -10.22 -3.29
CA GLN A 105 6.82 -8.97 -3.38
C GLN A 105 6.81 -8.36 -4.80
N ILE A 106 7.88 -8.56 -5.58
CA ILE A 106 7.93 -8.12 -6.98
C ILE A 106 7.01 -8.92 -7.92
N GLN A 107 6.80 -10.21 -7.63
CA GLN A 107 5.87 -11.07 -8.36
C GLN A 107 4.41 -10.73 -8.03
N GLU A 108 4.11 -10.18 -6.83
CA GLU A 108 2.79 -9.62 -6.53
C GLU A 108 2.49 -8.40 -7.42
N LEU A 109 3.47 -7.53 -7.67
CA LEU A 109 3.32 -6.44 -8.63
C LEU A 109 3.09 -6.94 -10.05
N VAL A 110 3.76 -8.02 -10.48
CA VAL A 110 3.50 -8.63 -11.79
C VAL A 110 2.06 -9.11 -11.89
N ARG A 111 1.54 -9.79 -10.87
CA ARG A 111 0.13 -10.20 -10.85
C ARG A 111 -0.82 -9.01 -10.88
N ALA A 112 -0.55 -7.95 -10.12
CA ALA A 112 -1.36 -6.74 -10.15
C ALA A 112 -1.38 -6.06 -11.54
N LEU A 113 -0.27 -6.12 -12.29
CA LEU A 113 -0.23 -5.67 -13.69
C LEU A 113 -1.10 -6.55 -14.60
N ASP A 114 -1.07 -7.86 -14.38
CA ASP A 114 -1.78 -8.84 -15.21
C ASP A 114 -3.30 -8.84 -14.93
N ASP A 115 -3.69 -8.67 -13.67
CA ASP A 115 -5.08 -8.56 -13.22
C ASP A 115 -5.66 -7.15 -13.40
N GLY A 116 -4.82 -6.17 -13.75
CA GLY A 116 -5.22 -4.80 -14.06
C GLY A 116 -5.54 -3.93 -12.85
N THR A 117 -5.04 -4.26 -11.65
CA THR A 117 -5.17 -3.44 -10.43
C THR A 117 -3.99 -2.46 -10.25
N LEU A 118 -2.86 -2.73 -10.92
CA LEU A 118 -1.75 -1.77 -11.08
C LEU A 118 -1.75 -1.25 -12.52
N HIS A 119 -2.06 0.03 -12.70
CA HIS A 119 -2.02 0.69 -14.00
C HIS A 119 -0.76 1.52 -14.15
N ILE A 120 0.05 1.21 -15.17
CA ILE A 120 1.29 1.93 -15.45
C ILE A 120 1.62 1.86 -16.95
N ASN A 121 2.45 2.79 -17.44
CA ASN A 121 2.90 2.75 -18.83
C ASN A 121 3.67 1.44 -19.14
N ARG A 122 3.63 1.02 -20.41
CA ARG A 122 4.23 -0.25 -20.86
C ARG A 122 5.73 -0.36 -20.58
N GLY A 123 6.45 0.77 -20.60
CA GLY A 123 7.89 0.80 -20.34
C GLY A 123 8.21 0.37 -18.91
N ASP A 124 7.55 0.98 -17.93
CA ASP A 124 7.75 0.65 -16.52
C ASP A 124 7.17 -0.72 -16.13
N ALA A 125 6.04 -1.13 -16.73
CA ALA A 125 5.52 -2.49 -16.57
C ALA A 125 6.55 -3.55 -16.98
N ASN A 126 7.30 -3.30 -18.06
CA ASN A 126 8.38 -4.20 -18.50
C ASN A 126 9.56 -4.20 -17.53
N VAL A 127 9.83 -3.10 -16.82
CA VAL A 127 10.87 -3.05 -15.77
C VAL A 127 10.46 -3.96 -14.61
N ILE A 128 9.23 -3.86 -14.10
CA ILE A 128 8.72 -4.73 -13.03
C ILE A 128 8.86 -6.20 -13.42
N ARG A 129 8.38 -6.59 -14.61
CA ARG A 129 8.49 -7.96 -15.11
C ARG A 129 9.95 -8.42 -15.29
N ALA A 130 10.84 -7.54 -15.78
CA ALA A 130 12.25 -7.88 -15.93
C ALA A 130 12.94 -8.11 -14.58
N VAL A 131 12.65 -7.28 -13.58
CA VAL A 131 13.18 -7.45 -12.21
C VAL A 131 12.64 -8.74 -11.60
N ALA A 132 11.35 -9.03 -11.76
CA ALA A 132 10.71 -10.26 -11.29
C ALA A 132 11.32 -11.53 -11.92
N ASN A 133 11.79 -11.43 -13.17
CA ASN A 133 12.50 -12.50 -13.89
C ASN A 133 14.02 -12.54 -13.62
N GLY A 134 14.52 -11.77 -12.64
CA GLY A 134 15.92 -11.83 -12.22
C GLY A 134 16.88 -10.99 -13.05
N SER A 135 16.45 -9.83 -13.58
CA SER A 135 17.34 -8.93 -14.35
C SER A 135 18.67 -8.64 -13.65
N ALA A 136 19.77 -8.81 -14.38
CA ALA A 136 21.10 -8.45 -13.90
C ALA A 136 21.34 -6.93 -13.91
N THR A 137 20.59 -6.15 -14.71
CA THR A 137 20.87 -4.73 -14.98
C THR A 137 19.81 -3.76 -14.42
N LEU A 138 18.64 -4.26 -14.05
CA LEU A 138 17.55 -3.47 -13.49
C LEU A 138 17.25 -3.94 -12.06
N GLY A 139 16.87 -2.99 -11.22
CA GLY A 139 16.33 -3.25 -9.88
C GLY A 139 15.26 -2.23 -9.53
N ILE A 140 14.43 -2.57 -8.55
CA ILE A 140 13.50 -1.65 -7.89
C ILE A 140 13.82 -1.72 -6.40
N ASP A 141 13.88 -0.57 -5.73
CA ASP A 141 14.13 -0.53 -4.29
C ASP A 141 12.97 -1.20 -3.53
N ASP A 142 13.29 -2.06 -2.57
CA ASP A 142 12.30 -2.89 -1.87
C ASP A 142 11.22 -2.05 -1.19
N LEU A 143 11.55 -0.84 -0.72
CA LEU A 143 10.57 0.06 -0.11
C LEU A 143 9.54 0.59 -1.11
N ILE A 144 9.91 0.74 -2.39
CA ILE A 144 8.95 1.07 -3.45
C ILE A 144 8.04 -0.12 -3.74
N VAL A 145 8.61 -1.33 -3.79
CA VAL A 145 7.82 -2.56 -3.98
C VAL A 145 6.81 -2.73 -2.84
N GLN A 146 7.26 -2.58 -1.60
CA GLN A 146 6.41 -2.66 -0.41
C GLN A 146 5.31 -1.59 -0.40
N LEU A 147 5.64 -0.34 -0.74
CA LEU A 147 4.64 0.73 -0.83
C LEU A 147 3.54 0.38 -1.82
N LEU A 148 3.90 -0.04 -3.03
CA LEU A 148 2.93 -0.40 -4.05
C LEU A 148 2.08 -1.60 -3.62
N ASN A 149 2.68 -2.64 -3.06
CA ASN A 149 1.93 -3.78 -2.53
C ASN A 149 0.98 -3.38 -1.40
N ASN A 150 1.39 -2.51 -0.47
CA ASN A 150 0.54 -1.99 0.60
C ASN A 150 -0.67 -1.22 0.07
N LEU A 151 -0.48 -0.42 -0.98
CA LEU A 151 -1.57 0.31 -1.63
C LEU A 151 -2.53 -0.66 -2.32
N LEU A 152 -2.00 -1.62 -3.09
CA LEU A 152 -2.77 -2.65 -3.80
C LEU A 152 -3.59 -3.54 -2.85
N MET A 153 -3.24 -3.61 -1.56
CA MET A 153 -4.08 -4.30 -0.56
C MET A 153 -5.48 -3.69 -0.40
N PHE A 154 -5.63 -2.40 -0.69
CA PHE A 154 -6.84 -1.63 -0.38
C PHE A 154 -7.47 -0.96 -1.60
N GLY A 155 -6.87 -1.11 -2.78
CA GLY A 155 -7.48 -0.84 -4.08
C GLY A 155 -6.47 -0.56 -5.18
N ASP A 156 -6.99 -0.23 -6.35
CA ASP A 156 -6.19 -0.07 -7.57
C ASP A 156 -5.24 1.13 -7.47
N VAL A 157 -4.08 1.04 -8.13
CA VAL A 157 -3.04 2.08 -8.11
C VAL A 157 -2.73 2.50 -9.54
N ASP A 158 -2.82 3.79 -9.81
CA ASP A 158 -2.36 4.38 -11.06
C ASP A 158 -0.99 5.02 -10.86
N VAL A 159 0.01 4.52 -11.58
CA VAL A 159 1.38 5.02 -11.58
C VAL A 159 1.67 5.70 -12.90
N MET A 160 2.16 6.94 -12.83
CA MET A 160 2.59 7.70 -13.99
C MET A 160 3.95 7.24 -14.49
N SER A 161 4.91 7.17 -13.57
CA SER A 161 6.26 6.72 -13.90
C SER A 161 7.01 6.13 -12.71
N MET A 162 7.88 5.17 -12.99
CA MET A 162 8.82 4.58 -12.03
C MET A 162 10.26 4.85 -12.47
N LEU A 163 10.65 4.40 -13.67
CA LEU A 163 12.00 4.54 -14.17
C LEU A 163 12.07 5.51 -15.36
N ARG A 164 12.87 6.57 -15.19
CA ARG A 164 13.27 7.45 -16.29
C ARG A 164 14.78 7.40 -16.47
N ARG A 165 15.25 6.73 -17.51
CA ARG A 165 16.70 6.64 -17.82
C ARG A 165 17.26 8.05 -18.05
N GLY A 166 18.34 8.37 -17.36
CA GLY A 166 19.01 9.68 -17.47
C GLY A 166 18.37 10.81 -16.68
N GLN A 167 17.30 10.56 -15.90
CA GLN A 167 16.74 11.51 -14.94
C GLN A 167 17.06 11.04 -13.52
N SER A 168 17.84 11.86 -12.80
CA SER A 168 18.39 11.55 -11.46
C SER A 168 17.34 11.23 -10.39
N GLN A 169 16.08 11.63 -10.61
CA GLN A 169 14.99 11.50 -9.65
C GLN A 169 14.34 10.11 -9.64
N HIS A 170 14.44 9.33 -10.73
CA HIS A 170 13.70 8.07 -10.90
C HIS A 170 14.57 6.80 -10.97
N GLY A 171 15.84 6.94 -11.35
CA GLY A 171 16.76 5.82 -11.44
C GLY A 171 18.17 6.19 -11.00
N VAL A 172 18.73 5.41 -10.08
CA VAL A 172 20.11 5.58 -9.62
C VAL A 172 20.98 4.47 -10.22
N VAL A 173 22.08 4.87 -10.87
CA VAL A 173 23.08 3.93 -11.36
C VAL A 173 23.96 3.48 -10.19
N VAL A 174 23.98 2.18 -9.90
CA VAL A 174 24.81 1.55 -8.87
C VAL A 174 25.62 0.44 -9.53
N GLY A 175 26.90 0.71 -9.80
CA GLY A 175 27.73 -0.20 -10.60
C GLY A 175 27.17 -0.36 -12.02
N SER A 176 26.90 -1.60 -12.42
CA SER A 176 26.27 -1.94 -13.72
C SER A 176 24.74 -1.99 -13.67
N ARG A 177 24.13 -1.69 -12.52
CA ARG A 177 22.68 -1.76 -12.30
C ARG A 177 22.04 -0.38 -12.28
N VAL A 178 20.82 -0.27 -12.80
CA VAL A 178 19.95 0.89 -12.60
C VAL A 178 18.86 0.48 -11.61
N ILE A 179 18.81 1.16 -10.47
CA ILE A 179 17.82 0.90 -9.41
C ILE A 179 16.77 2.00 -9.45
N CYS A 180 15.52 1.62 -9.68
CA CYS A 180 14.37 2.48 -9.53
C CYS A 180 14.15 2.78 -8.04
N LYS A 181 14.20 4.06 -7.66
CA LYS A 181 14.04 4.50 -6.27
C LYS A 181 12.86 5.41 -6.05
N ALA A 182 12.14 5.77 -7.11
CA ALA A 182 10.99 6.65 -7.02
C ALA A 182 9.80 6.13 -7.81
N VAL A 183 8.63 6.63 -7.45
CA VAL A 183 7.37 6.37 -8.12
C VAL A 183 6.51 7.63 -8.10
N ASP A 184 5.91 7.94 -9.25
CA ASP A 184 4.91 8.99 -9.38
C ASP A 184 3.52 8.35 -9.32
N ILE A 185 2.82 8.48 -8.20
CA ILE A 185 1.46 7.96 -8.04
C ILE A 185 0.47 9.01 -8.56
N GLN A 186 -0.27 8.69 -9.62
CA GLN A 186 -1.22 9.60 -10.26
C GLN A 186 -2.68 9.29 -9.94
N GLY A 187 -2.94 8.20 -9.23
CA GLY A 187 -4.29 7.82 -8.81
C GLY A 187 -4.26 6.64 -7.84
N TYR A 188 -5.31 6.54 -7.03
CA TYR A 188 -5.49 5.46 -6.06
C TYR A 188 -6.97 5.21 -5.81
N ARG A 189 -7.39 3.94 -5.78
CA ARG A 189 -8.78 3.49 -5.63
C ARG A 189 -9.72 4.11 -6.68
N GLY A 190 -9.23 4.23 -7.91
CA GLY A 190 -9.95 4.85 -9.03
C GLY A 190 -10.08 6.38 -8.95
N ILE A 191 -9.47 7.03 -7.95
CA ILE A 191 -9.49 8.49 -7.79
C ILE A 191 -8.17 9.05 -8.32
N PRO A 192 -8.18 9.85 -9.40
CA PRO A 192 -6.96 10.48 -9.91
C PRO A 192 -6.49 11.62 -9.01
N VAL A 193 -5.18 11.83 -8.95
CA VAL A 193 -4.55 12.99 -8.33
C VAL A 193 -4.88 14.23 -9.17
N ARG A 194 -5.94 14.93 -8.77
CA ARG A 194 -6.39 16.19 -9.37
C ARG A 194 -6.55 17.23 -8.28
N LEU A 195 -5.93 18.39 -8.45
CA LEU A 195 -5.90 19.45 -7.43
C LEU A 195 -7.25 20.12 -7.17
N ARG A 196 -8.26 19.80 -7.97
CA ARG A 196 -9.65 20.22 -7.78
C ARG A 196 -10.58 18.99 -7.82
N PRO A 197 -11.49 18.85 -6.85
CA PRO A 197 -11.64 19.66 -5.62
C PRO A 197 -10.48 19.50 -4.64
N ARG A 198 -10.09 20.57 -3.93
CA ARG A 198 -8.93 20.59 -3.01
C ARG A 198 -9.04 19.51 -1.92
N GLU A 199 -10.23 19.40 -1.34
CA GLU A 199 -10.53 18.43 -0.28
C GLU A 199 -10.28 16.99 -0.74
N THR A 200 -10.64 16.66 -1.97
CA THR A 200 -10.48 15.32 -2.54
C THR A 200 -9.01 14.93 -2.65
N VAL A 201 -8.15 15.79 -3.19
CA VAL A 201 -6.71 15.46 -3.32
C VAL A 201 -6.00 15.40 -1.97
N ILE A 202 -6.40 16.25 -1.01
CA ILE A 202 -5.82 16.20 0.34
C ILE A 202 -6.17 14.87 1.01
N ASN A 203 -7.43 14.45 0.94
CA ASN A 203 -7.87 13.18 1.51
C ASN A 203 -7.23 11.98 0.79
N LEU A 204 -7.14 12.02 -0.54
CA LEU A 204 -6.48 10.98 -1.33
C LEU A 204 -5.02 10.79 -0.91
N ILE A 205 -4.26 11.89 -0.82
CA ILE A 205 -2.85 11.82 -0.42
C ILE A 205 -2.73 11.38 1.05
N ALA A 206 -3.61 11.85 1.94
CA ALA A 206 -3.64 11.38 3.32
C ALA A 206 -3.89 9.85 3.41
N GLU A 207 -4.79 9.30 2.60
CA GLU A 207 -5.03 7.86 2.53
C GLU A 207 -3.80 7.08 2.03
N ILE A 208 -3.10 7.60 1.02
CA ILE A 208 -1.86 7.00 0.48
C ILE A 208 -0.77 6.99 1.57
N LEU A 209 -0.58 8.09 2.31
CA LEU A 209 0.46 8.23 3.33
C LEU A 209 0.33 7.22 4.47
N GLN A 210 -0.90 6.87 4.85
CA GLN A 210 -1.16 5.85 5.88
C GLN A 210 -0.72 4.43 5.48
N ARG A 211 -0.37 4.21 4.21
CA ARG A 211 0.03 2.89 3.67
C ARG A 211 1.52 2.73 3.46
N PHE A 212 2.31 3.75 3.76
CA PHE A 212 3.76 3.63 3.63
C PHE A 212 4.31 2.55 4.56
N PRO A 213 5.31 1.77 4.12
CA PRO A 213 6.04 0.87 5.01
C PRO A 213 7.02 1.67 5.88
N ALA A 214 7.61 1.00 6.88
CA ALA A 214 8.68 1.60 7.67
C ALA A 214 9.89 1.91 6.77
N GLY A 215 10.34 3.17 6.78
CA GLY A 215 11.41 3.63 5.89
C GLY A 215 11.57 5.15 5.88
N GLN A 216 12.51 5.65 5.07
CA GLN A 216 12.75 7.08 4.84
C GLN A 216 12.37 7.46 3.42
N PHE A 217 11.50 8.45 3.28
CA PHE A 217 10.93 8.86 2.00
C PHE A 217 10.99 10.36 1.81
N ASP A 218 11.37 10.78 0.60
CA ASP A 218 11.13 12.11 0.10
C ASP A 218 9.75 12.15 -0.60
N LEU A 219 8.93 13.13 -0.25
CA LEU A 219 7.59 13.30 -0.81
C LEU A 219 7.47 14.62 -1.57
N GLY A 220 7.15 14.54 -2.86
CA GLY A 220 6.75 15.69 -3.66
C GLY A 220 5.23 15.77 -3.79
N PHE A 221 4.61 16.79 -3.17
CA PHE A 221 3.17 17.08 -3.25
C PHE A 221 2.75 17.86 -4.51
N PRO A 222 1.69 17.46 -5.23
CA PRO A 222 1.32 18.04 -6.52
C PRO A 222 1.10 19.57 -6.48
N ARG A 223 1.48 20.25 -7.57
CA ARG A 223 1.41 21.71 -7.75
C ARG A 223 0.47 22.11 -8.89
N PRO A 224 -0.37 23.16 -8.77
CA PRO A 224 -1.37 23.51 -9.81
C PRO A 224 -0.83 23.78 -11.22
N VAL A 225 0.40 24.27 -11.29
CA VAL A 225 1.08 24.63 -12.54
C VAL A 225 2.42 23.91 -12.57
N GLY A 226 2.87 23.45 -13.73
CA GLY A 226 4.18 22.81 -13.90
C GLY A 226 5.26 23.76 -14.44
N GLY A 227 6.53 23.35 -14.39
CA GLY A 227 7.62 24.11 -14.99
C GLY A 227 8.22 25.19 -14.10
N ALA A 228 9.33 25.74 -14.58
CA ALA A 228 10.09 26.79 -13.89
C ALA A 228 9.42 28.18 -13.95
N THR A 229 8.47 28.39 -14.86
CA THR A 229 7.75 29.65 -15.05
C THR A 229 6.29 29.58 -14.62
N GLY A 230 5.81 28.39 -14.23
CA GLY A 230 4.43 28.17 -13.82
C GLY A 230 4.20 28.46 -12.34
N PHE A 231 3.43 29.50 -12.01
CA PHE A 231 2.99 29.77 -10.64
C PHE A 231 1.66 30.53 -10.63
N HIS A 232 0.69 30.00 -9.89
CA HIS A 232 -0.62 30.61 -9.67
C HIS A 232 -0.99 30.46 -8.20
N PRO A 233 -0.58 31.40 -7.33
CA PRO A 233 -0.68 31.23 -5.87
C PRO A 233 -2.11 31.00 -5.38
N ALA A 234 -3.09 31.54 -6.11
CA ALA A 234 -4.51 31.38 -5.82
C ALA A 234 -5.00 29.93 -5.97
N ASP A 235 -4.30 29.09 -6.73
CA ASP A 235 -4.66 27.70 -6.99
C ASP A 235 -3.96 26.70 -6.08
N ASP A 236 -2.93 27.13 -5.35
CA ASP A 236 -2.13 26.29 -4.48
C ASP A 236 -2.98 25.52 -3.46
N VAL A 237 -2.56 24.26 -3.21
CA VAL A 237 -3.28 23.34 -2.31
C VAL A 237 -2.42 22.94 -1.11
N PHE A 238 -1.18 22.49 -1.36
CA PHE A 238 -0.31 21.98 -0.30
C PHE A 238 0.63 23.05 0.22
N PHE A 239 1.37 23.74 -0.62
CA PHE A 239 2.27 24.80 -0.21
C PHE A 239 2.09 25.99 -1.16
N SER A 240 2.59 27.17 -0.76
CA SER A 240 2.54 28.35 -1.63
C SER A 240 3.72 28.40 -2.60
N VAL A 241 3.47 28.75 -3.87
CA VAL A 241 4.43 29.15 -4.90
C VAL A 241 4.12 30.59 -5.33
N PRO A 242 4.61 31.61 -4.62
CA PRO A 242 4.21 33.00 -4.84
C PRO A 242 4.80 33.63 -6.10
N ASP A 243 5.93 33.13 -6.58
CA ASP A 243 6.75 33.78 -7.60
C ASP A 243 7.52 32.78 -8.48
N GLN A 244 8.10 33.32 -9.54
CA GLN A 244 8.92 32.57 -10.49
C GLN A 244 10.17 31.97 -9.85
N ALA A 245 10.77 32.65 -8.88
CA ALA A 245 11.97 32.14 -8.20
C ALA A 245 11.66 30.85 -7.43
N THR A 246 10.52 30.81 -6.73
CA THR A 246 10.03 29.61 -6.05
C THR A 246 9.68 28.52 -7.06
N ALA A 247 9.02 28.86 -8.18
CA ALA A 247 8.69 27.91 -9.24
C ALA A 247 9.94 27.26 -9.86
N GLN A 248 11.01 28.03 -10.07
CA GLN A 248 12.31 27.52 -10.54
C GLN A 248 12.91 26.54 -9.54
N GLN A 249 12.90 26.85 -8.24
CA GLN A 249 13.42 25.95 -7.22
C GLN A 249 12.61 24.65 -7.09
N CYS A 250 11.29 24.70 -7.33
CA CYS A 250 10.45 23.51 -7.43
C CYS A 250 10.84 22.66 -8.64
N TRP A 251 11.00 23.27 -9.83
CA TRP A 251 11.43 22.60 -11.06
C TRP A 251 12.79 21.91 -10.89
N ASP A 252 13.77 22.58 -10.28
CA ASP A 252 15.12 22.05 -10.08
C ASP A 252 15.20 21.06 -8.88
N GLY A 253 14.12 20.89 -8.12
CA GLY A 253 14.07 20.02 -6.94
C GLY A 253 14.96 20.50 -5.77
N THR A 254 15.34 21.78 -5.75
CA THR A 254 16.26 22.34 -4.74
C THR A 254 15.57 22.86 -3.50
N ILE A 255 14.24 22.95 -3.49
CA ILE A 255 13.46 23.43 -2.36
C ILE A 255 12.84 22.27 -1.56
N SER A 256 13.14 22.27 -0.27
CA SER A 256 12.41 21.50 0.75
C SER A 256 11.70 22.48 1.66
N ARG A 257 10.48 22.15 2.10
CA ARG A 257 9.72 22.96 3.04
C ARG A 257 9.31 22.10 4.23
N PRO A 258 9.37 22.64 5.46
CA PRO A 258 8.86 21.92 6.61
C PRO A 258 7.35 21.76 6.48
N LEU A 259 6.81 20.70 7.09
CA LEU A 259 5.37 20.43 7.18
C LEU A 259 4.59 21.62 7.75
N SER A 260 5.20 22.41 8.64
CA SER A 260 4.60 23.63 9.21
C SER A 260 4.26 24.71 8.18
N ALA A 261 4.95 24.74 7.04
CA ALA A 261 4.73 25.66 5.93
C ALA A 261 3.62 25.20 4.97
N MET A 262 3.04 24.02 5.18
CA MET A 262 1.88 23.54 4.41
C MET A 262 0.65 24.42 4.69
N LEU A 263 -0.14 24.70 3.66
CA LEU A 263 -1.37 25.47 3.71
C LEU A 263 -2.47 24.70 4.44
N GLN A 264 -3.40 25.43 5.06
CA GLN A 264 -4.62 24.81 5.59
C GLN A 264 -5.66 24.60 4.47
N PRO A 265 -6.48 23.53 4.53
CA PRO A 265 -6.53 22.49 5.58
C PRO A 265 -5.59 21.29 5.35
N ALA A 266 -4.71 21.35 4.33
CA ALA A 266 -3.83 20.23 3.99
C ALA A 266 -2.89 19.86 5.13
N ARG A 267 -2.30 20.87 5.79
CA ARG A 267 -1.36 20.67 6.89
C ARG A 267 -1.89 19.74 7.98
N ASP A 268 -3.11 19.97 8.47
CA ASP A 268 -3.66 19.18 9.57
C ASP A 268 -3.88 17.71 9.17
N ARG A 269 -4.44 17.49 7.98
CA ARG A 269 -4.73 16.14 7.47
C ARG A 269 -3.48 15.35 7.14
N ILE A 270 -2.51 16.00 6.50
CA ILE A 270 -1.24 15.36 6.16
C ILE A 270 -0.42 15.07 7.41
N SER A 271 -0.38 15.99 8.39
CA SER A 271 0.31 15.75 9.67
C SER A 271 -0.28 14.54 10.39
N MET A 272 -1.61 14.43 10.44
CA MET A 272 -2.28 13.29 11.05
C MET A 272 -1.98 11.98 10.30
N ALA A 273 -2.08 11.98 8.97
CA ALA A 273 -1.79 10.81 8.14
C ALA A 273 -0.33 10.34 8.27
N MET A 274 0.62 11.27 8.29
CA MET A 274 2.03 10.96 8.52
C MET A 274 2.26 10.38 9.92
N GLY A 275 1.58 10.88 10.95
CA GLY A 275 1.69 10.36 12.32
C GLY A 275 1.11 8.95 12.50
N LEU A 276 0.21 8.52 11.61
CA LEU A 276 -0.33 7.15 11.58
C LEU A 276 0.51 6.20 10.73
N SER A 277 1.44 6.73 9.94
CA SER A 277 2.28 5.96 9.05
C SER A 277 3.55 5.48 9.77
N PRO A 278 4.03 4.25 9.52
CA PRO A 278 5.34 3.81 10.01
C PRO A 278 6.50 4.44 9.22
N GLY A 279 6.23 5.12 8.10
CA GLY A 279 7.22 5.84 7.31
C GLY A 279 7.67 7.15 7.97
N THR A 280 8.90 7.56 7.66
CA THR A 280 9.43 8.89 7.99
C THR A 280 9.62 9.70 6.72
N PHE A 281 9.24 10.97 6.77
CA PHE A 281 9.05 11.78 5.58
C PHE A 281 9.89 13.05 5.61
N ASN A 282 10.62 13.27 4.53
CA ASN A 282 11.12 14.59 4.18
C ASN A 282 10.20 15.18 3.10
N VAL A 283 9.72 16.40 3.35
CA VAL A 283 8.75 17.06 2.49
C VAL A 283 9.49 17.89 1.45
N MET A 284 9.31 17.49 0.20
CA MET A 284 9.87 18.12 -0.98
C MET A 284 8.76 18.79 -1.79
N TYR A 285 9.17 19.65 -2.70
CA TYR A 285 8.26 20.31 -3.61
C TYR A 285 8.49 19.75 -5.02
N PRO A 286 7.50 19.08 -5.63
CA PRO A 286 7.65 18.55 -6.96
C PRO A 286 7.33 19.63 -7.98
N ASP A 287 7.71 19.31 -9.20
CA ASP A 287 7.45 20.15 -10.34
C ASP A 287 6.03 19.98 -10.92
N GLY A 288 5.38 18.82 -10.76
CA GLY A 288 4.17 18.45 -11.51
C GLY A 288 2.83 18.55 -10.77
N LEU A 289 1.73 18.54 -11.52
CA LEU A 289 0.35 18.81 -11.04
C LEU A 289 -0.54 17.60 -10.78
N ASN A 290 -0.12 16.44 -11.26
CA ASN A 290 -0.98 15.29 -11.50
C ASN A 290 -0.46 14.00 -10.86
N HIS A 291 0.48 14.11 -9.93
CA HIS A 291 1.00 12.97 -9.19
C HIS A 291 1.56 13.38 -7.82
N LEU A 292 1.56 12.42 -6.89
CA LEU A 292 2.41 12.43 -5.72
C LEU A 292 3.73 11.76 -6.09
N HIS A 293 4.83 12.49 -6.01
CA HIS A 293 6.17 11.93 -6.19
C HIS A 293 6.65 11.31 -4.88
N VAL A 294 7.13 10.08 -4.92
CA VAL A 294 7.67 9.36 -3.76
C VAL A 294 9.05 8.84 -4.13
N SER A 295 10.06 9.13 -3.32
CA SER A 295 11.42 8.61 -3.52
C SER A 295 12.02 8.07 -2.23
N VAL A 296 12.79 6.98 -2.33
CA VAL A 296 13.49 6.38 -1.18
C VAL A 296 14.78 7.14 -0.91
N THR A 297 14.85 7.79 0.25
CA THR A 297 16.06 8.49 0.70
C THR A 297 16.98 7.49 1.40
N LYS A 298 18.18 7.24 0.87
CA LYS A 298 19.17 6.35 1.53
C LYS A 298 20.06 7.03 2.56
N TYR A 299 19.90 8.32 2.84
CA TYR A 299 20.74 9.02 3.81
C TYR A 299 19.96 10.13 4.52
N PRO A 300 20.03 10.23 5.87
CA PRO A 300 19.79 11.53 6.48
C PRO A 300 20.87 12.47 5.93
N ARG A 301 20.47 13.65 5.42
CA ARG A 301 21.41 14.76 5.46
C ARG A 301 21.86 14.85 6.91
N ARG A 302 23.15 14.61 7.18
CA ARG A 302 23.75 14.94 8.48
C ARG A 302 23.33 16.37 8.78
N VAL A 303 22.42 16.55 9.74
CA VAL A 303 22.28 17.82 10.41
C VAL A 303 23.56 17.93 11.23
N THR A 304 24.58 18.57 10.67
CA THR A 304 25.66 19.12 11.48
C THR A 304 25.04 20.23 12.31
N THR A 305 24.71 19.90 13.55
CA THR A 305 24.63 20.83 14.68
C THR A 305 25.42 20.22 15.82
#